data_AF-A0A538P8U1-F1
#
_entry.id   AF-A0A538P8U1-F1
#
_cell.length_a   1.000
_cell.length_b   1.000
_cell.length_c   1.000
_cell.angle_alpha   90.00
_cell.angle_beta   90.00
_cell.angle_gamma   90.00
#
_symmetry.space_group_name_H-M   'P 1'
#
loop_
_entity.id
_entity.type
_entity.pdbx_description
1 polymer ?
#
loop_
_entity_poly.entity_id
_entity_poly.type
_entity_poly.pdbx_seq_one_letter_code
_entity_poly.pdbx_strand_id
1 'polypeptide(L)'
;MRFVRRNRFTVIFLGLLIFCSAMVVRQFMVNQSRHLELRERFIDQYGKGYKPEAERLYQRLLRDLQGLSSETLIEDKKRTAMLVDPKSQQQDNLIWRYHWTVSNELERRSQAP
;
A
#
# COMPACT_ATOMS: atom_id res chain seq x y z
N MET A 1 43.19 -10.79 -4.61
CA MET A 1 42.69 -12.19 -4.53
C MET A 1 43.02 -12.94 -3.23
N ARG A 2 44.09 -12.62 -2.47
CA ARG A 2 44.42 -13.30 -1.19
C ARG A 2 43.37 -13.08 -0.08
N PHE A 3 42.81 -11.88 0.01
CA PHE A 3 41.78 -11.50 1.00
C PHE A 3 40.46 -12.23 0.77
N VAL A 4 40.03 -12.34 -0.50
CA VAL A 4 38.85 -13.12 -0.92
C VAL A 4 39.02 -14.61 -0.62
N ARG A 5 40.23 -15.18 -0.82
CA ARG A 5 40.51 -16.57 -0.46
C ARG A 5 40.51 -16.82 1.05
N ARG A 6 41.03 -15.87 1.85
CA ARG A 6 41.11 -16.00 3.32
C ARG A 6 39.75 -15.80 3.99
N ASN A 7 38.96 -14.85 3.50
CA ASN A 7 37.66 -14.47 4.06
C ASN A 7 36.50 -14.97 3.19
N ARG A 8 36.69 -16.08 2.46
CA ARG A 8 35.73 -16.60 1.46
C ARG A 8 34.31 -16.73 2.01
N PHE A 9 34.19 -17.20 3.25
CA PHE A 9 32.90 -17.39 3.91
C PHE A 9 32.24 -16.05 4.25
N THR A 10 33.01 -15.07 4.71
CA THR A 10 32.52 -13.71 4.97
C THR A 10 32.03 -13.04 3.69
N VAL A 11 32.76 -13.19 2.58
CA VAL A 11 32.38 -12.60 1.29
C VAL A 11 31.12 -13.27 0.74
N ILE A 12 31.01 -14.60 0.81
CA ILE A 12 29.80 -15.34 0.40
C ILE A 12 28.60 -14.93 1.27
N PHE A 13 28.80 -14.86 2.59
CA PHE A 13 27.77 -14.43 3.53
C PHE A 13 27.29 -13.01 3.23
N LEU A 14 28.20 -12.07 2.99
CA LEU A 14 27.87 -10.69 2.66
C LEU A 14 27.12 -10.60 1.31
N GLY A 15 27.55 -11.39 0.31
CA GLY A 15 26.86 -11.48 -0.97
C GLY A 15 25.45 -12.02 -0.84
N LEU A 16 25.25 -13.06 -0.03
CA LEU A 16 23.92 -13.63 0.25
C LEU A 16 23.03 -12.62 0.98
N LEU A 17 23.57 -11.91 1.97
CA LEU A 17 22.84 -10.89 2.73
C LEU A 17 22.33 -9.78 1.79
N ILE A 18 23.21 -9.24 0.94
CA ILE A 18 22.86 -8.21 -0.04
C ILE A 18 21.76 -8.72 -0.99
N PHE A 19 21.90 -9.95 -1.49
CA PHE A 19 20.93 -10.55 -2.39
C PHE A 19 19.55 -10.69 -1.73
N CYS A 20 19.50 -11.23 -0.50
CA CYS A 20 18.27 -11.38 0.26
C CYS A 20 17.60 -10.03 0.52
N SER A 21 18.36 -9.02 0.98
CA SER A 21 17.84 -7.67 1.21
C SER A 21 17.29 -7.04 -0.07
N ALA A 22 18.01 -7.15 -1.19
CA ALA A 22 17.57 -6.62 -2.47
C ALA A 22 16.26 -7.28 -2.97
N MET A 23 16.12 -8.59 -2.77
CA MET A 23 14.91 -9.31 -3.15
C MET A 23 13.69 -8.85 -2.33
N VAL A 24 13.87 -8.63 -1.03
CA VAL A 24 12.80 -8.11 -0.15
C VAL A 24 12.38 -6.70 -0.56
N VAL A 25 13.34 -5.80 -0.81
CA VAL A 25 13.04 -4.42 -1.27
C VAL A 25 12.31 -4.44 -2.61
N ARG A 26 12.74 -5.28 -3.55
CA ARG A 26 12.07 -5.42 -4.85
C ARG A 26 10.63 -5.91 -4.69
N GLN A 27 10.41 -6.93 -3.86
CA GLN A 27 9.06 -7.44 -3.59
C GLN A 27 8.17 -6.36 -2.96
N PHE A 28 8.71 -5.59 -2.02
CA PHE A 28 8.01 -4.48 -1.38
C PHE A 28 7.58 -3.43 -2.40
N MET A 29 8.49 -2.99 -3.28
CA MET A 29 8.18 -2.02 -4.34
C MET A 29 7.10 -2.53 -5.32
N VAL A 30 7.16 -3.81 -5.71
CA VAL A 30 6.16 -4.42 -6.61
C VAL A 30 4.78 -4.50 -5.95
N ASN A 31 4.73 -4.82 -4.66
CA ASN A 31 3.47 -4.86 -3.93
C ASN A 31 2.86 -3.46 -3.81
N GLN A 32 3.67 -2.44 -3.49
CA GLN A 32 3.21 -1.05 -3.44
C GLN A 32 2.71 -0.56 -4.80
N SER A 33 3.44 -0.80 -5.89
CA SER A 33 3.01 -0.35 -7.22
C SER A 33 1.68 -0.97 -7.65
N ARG A 34 1.49 -2.26 -7.34
CA ARG A 34 0.23 -2.97 -7.60
C ARG A 34 -0.94 -2.37 -6.82
N HIS A 35 -0.72 -2.01 -5.57
CA HIS A 35 -1.75 -1.35 -4.74
C HIS A 35 -2.10 0.04 -5.28
N LEU A 36 -1.10 0.84 -5.65
CA LEU A 36 -1.31 2.16 -6.25
C LEU A 36 -2.15 2.05 -7.54
N GLU A 37 -1.83 1.09 -8.40
CA GLU A 37 -2.58 0.82 -9.62
C GLU A 37 -4.03 0.41 -9.31
N LEU A 38 -4.23 -0.47 -8.32
CA LEU A 38 -5.56 -0.87 -7.87
C LEU A 38 -6.39 0.33 -7.39
N ARG A 39 -5.79 1.21 -6.58
CA ARG A 39 -6.44 2.42 -6.06
C ARG A 39 -6.82 3.39 -7.16
N GLU A 40 -5.91 3.68 -8.10
CA GLU A 40 -6.22 4.62 -9.19
C GLU A 40 -7.28 4.04 -10.13
N ARG A 41 -7.27 2.72 -10.41
CA ARG A 41 -8.36 2.06 -11.16
C ARG A 41 -9.69 2.18 -10.42
N PHE A 42 -9.70 1.99 -9.10
CA PHE A 42 -10.90 2.16 -8.29
C PHE A 42 -11.47 3.58 -8.42
N ILE A 43 -10.62 4.61 -8.22
CA ILE A 43 -11.02 6.02 -8.32
C ILE A 43 -11.55 6.35 -9.71
N ASP A 44 -10.86 5.89 -10.77
CA ASP A 44 -11.25 6.12 -12.16
C ASP A 44 -12.60 5.48 -12.50
N GLN A 45 -12.81 4.21 -12.14
CA GLN A 45 -14.07 3.51 -12.39
C GLN A 45 -15.23 4.15 -11.64
N TYR A 46 -15.02 4.54 -10.38
CA TYR A 46 -16.03 5.24 -9.59
C TYR A 46 -16.35 6.61 -10.19
N GLY A 47 -15.34 7.38 -10.59
CA GLY A 47 -15.50 8.69 -11.22
C GLY A 47 -16.25 8.64 -12.55
N LYS A 48 -16.11 7.56 -13.31
CA LYS A 48 -16.85 7.29 -14.56
C LYS A 48 -18.28 6.80 -14.34
N GLY A 49 -18.68 6.51 -13.10
CA GLY A 49 -20.02 6.00 -12.76
C GLY A 49 -20.18 4.48 -12.90
N TYR A 50 -19.10 3.73 -13.14
CA TYR A 50 -19.11 2.25 -13.19
C TYR A 50 -19.16 1.66 -11.78
N LYS A 51 -20.35 1.72 -11.16
CA LYS A 51 -20.55 1.35 -9.75
C LYS A 51 -20.21 -0.12 -9.44
N PRO A 52 -20.60 -1.14 -10.24
CA PRO A 52 -20.29 -2.54 -9.93
C PRO A 52 -18.79 -2.84 -9.96
N GLU A 53 -18.07 -2.30 -10.93
CA GLU A 53 -16.63 -2.44 -11.09
C GLU A 53 -15.87 -1.74 -9.96
N ALA A 54 -16.28 -0.51 -9.64
CA ALA A 54 -15.73 0.25 -8.52
C ALA A 54 -15.94 -0.47 -7.18
N GLU A 55 -17.12 -1.07 -6.96
CA GLU A 55 -17.40 -1.85 -5.73
C GLU A 55 -16.47 -3.06 -5.63
N ARG A 56 -16.26 -3.81 -6.72
CA ARG A 56 -15.33 -4.95 -6.73
C ARG A 56 -13.91 -4.52 -6.37
N LEU A 57 -13.45 -3.38 -6.89
CA LEU A 57 -12.12 -2.85 -6.59
C LEU A 57 -12.05 -2.34 -5.15
N TYR A 58 -13.10 -1.70 -4.65
CA TYR A 58 -13.22 -1.28 -3.25
C TYR A 58 -13.10 -2.47 -2.29
N GLN A 59 -13.86 -3.54 -2.52
CA GLN A 59 -13.78 -4.76 -1.69
C GLN A 59 -12.37 -5.38 -1.70
N ARG A 60 -11.66 -5.29 -2.84
CA ARG A 60 -10.27 -5.73 -2.93
C ARG A 60 -9.32 -4.84 -2.12
N LEU A 61 -9.48 -3.52 -2.20
CA LEU A 61 -8.71 -2.57 -1.39
C LEU A 61 -8.91 -2.82 0.12
N LEU A 62 -10.15 -3.11 0.55
CA LEU A 62 -10.44 -3.45 1.95
C LEU A 62 -9.74 -4.74 2.41
N ARG A 63 -9.69 -5.75 1.54
CA ARG A 63 -9.03 -7.03 1.85
C ARG A 63 -7.52 -6.85 2.04
N ASP A 64 -6.91 -6.03 1.19
CA ASP A 64 -5.46 -5.84 1.20
C ASP A 64 -5.02 -4.82 2.28
N LEU A 65 -5.95 -4.05 2.85
CA LEU A 65 -5.72 -2.92 3.76
C LEU A 65 -4.77 -3.23 4.93
N GLN A 66 -4.95 -4.38 5.60
CA GLN A 66 -4.12 -4.76 6.75
C GLN A 66 -2.67 -5.05 6.37
N GLY A 67 -2.43 -5.52 5.13
CA GLY A 67 -1.10 -5.83 4.62
C GLY A 67 -0.32 -4.61 4.12
N LEU A 68 -0.96 -3.44 4.03
CA LEU A 68 -0.32 -2.21 3.55
C LEU A 68 0.60 -1.62 4.61
N SER A 69 1.67 -0.97 4.17
CA SER A 69 2.52 -0.17 5.05
C SER A 69 1.78 1.10 5.50
N SER A 70 2.19 1.65 6.64
CA SER A 70 1.62 2.92 7.14
C SER A 70 1.85 4.07 6.17
N GLU A 71 2.99 4.07 5.46
CA GLU A 71 3.29 5.06 4.40
C GLU A 71 2.25 4.99 3.27
N THR A 72 1.95 3.79 2.78
CA THR A 72 0.93 3.60 1.73
C THR A 72 -0.46 4.04 2.20
N LEU A 73 -0.83 3.77 3.46
CA LEU A 73 -2.09 4.26 4.03
C LEU A 73 -2.13 5.80 4.13
N ILE A 74 -1.02 6.45 4.50
CA ILE A 74 -0.94 7.93 4.54
C ILE A 74 -1.14 8.51 3.14
N GLU A 75 -0.50 7.93 2.12
CA GLU A 75 -0.68 8.34 0.73
C GLU A 75 -2.12 8.17 0.26
N ASP A 76 -2.76 7.04 0.57
CA ASP A 76 -4.16 6.78 0.23
C ASP A 76 -5.10 7.78 0.91
N LYS A 77 -4.86 8.10 2.19
CA LYS A 77 -5.60 9.13 2.91
C LYS A 77 -5.45 10.48 2.25
N LYS A 78 -4.23 10.88 1.88
CA LYS A 78 -3.96 12.14 1.18
C LYS A 78 -4.65 12.18 -0.19
N ARG A 79 -4.57 11.10 -0.95
CA ARG A 79 -5.14 11.00 -2.29
C ARG A 79 -6.67 11.09 -2.27
N THR A 80 -7.31 10.41 -1.33
CA THR A 80 -8.77 10.43 -1.17
C THR A 80 -9.28 11.75 -0.59
N ALA A 81 -8.53 12.39 0.30
CA ALA A 81 -8.87 13.71 0.84
C ALA A 81 -8.98 14.81 -0.24
N MET A 82 -8.31 14.65 -1.39
CA MET A 82 -8.44 15.57 -2.53
C MET A 82 -9.75 15.38 -3.32
N LEU A 83 -10.46 14.27 -3.10
CA LEU A 83 -11.61 13.84 -3.89
C LEU A 83 -12.93 13.89 -3.11
N VAL A 84 -12.87 14.03 -1.80
CA VAL A 84 -14.06 14.04 -0.92
C VAL A 84 -13.97 15.19 0.05
N ASP A 85 -15.12 15.74 0.44
CA ASP A 85 -15.19 16.65 1.58
C ASP A 85 -15.31 15.83 2.87
N PRO A 86 -14.29 15.83 3.74
CA PRO A 86 -14.30 15.05 4.98
C PRO A 86 -15.40 15.49 5.95
N LYS A 87 -15.90 16.72 5.83
CA LYS A 87 -16.95 17.27 6.70
C LYS A 87 -18.36 16.87 6.26
N SER A 88 -18.50 16.43 5.01
CA SER A 88 -19.77 15.95 4.46
C SER A 88 -19.99 14.47 4.80
N GLN A 89 -21.23 14.09 5.11
CA GLN A 89 -21.59 12.67 5.25
C GLN A 89 -22.04 12.14 3.88
N GLN A 90 -21.15 11.41 3.20
CA GLN A 90 -21.41 10.81 1.89
C GLN A 90 -21.33 9.28 1.98
N GLN A 91 -22.27 8.67 2.69
CA GLN A 91 -22.24 7.22 2.95
C GLN A 91 -22.34 6.39 1.66
N ASP A 92 -23.00 6.88 0.62
CA ASP A 92 -23.07 6.21 -0.68
C ASP A 92 -21.80 6.39 -1.53
N ASN A 93 -20.89 7.27 -1.12
CA ASN A 93 -19.65 7.53 -1.84
C ASN A 93 -18.56 6.53 -1.42
N LEU A 94 -18.20 5.62 -2.33
CA LEU A 94 -17.18 4.61 -2.06
C LEU A 94 -15.81 5.23 -1.76
N ILE A 95 -15.46 6.33 -2.42
CA ILE A 95 -14.19 7.03 -2.15
C ILE A 95 -14.21 7.62 -0.74
N TRP A 96 -15.35 8.16 -0.31
CA TRP A 96 -15.53 8.70 1.05
C TRP A 96 -15.45 7.59 2.10
N ARG A 97 -16.09 6.44 1.86
CA ARG A 97 -15.98 5.26 2.73
C ARG A 97 -14.55 4.76 2.83
N TYR A 98 -13.83 4.71 1.70
CA TYR A 98 -12.43 4.31 1.68
C TYR A 98 -11.55 5.29 2.46
N HIS A 99 -11.75 6.61 2.30
CA HIS A 99 -11.05 7.66 3.04
C HIS A 99 -11.12 7.44 4.56
N TRP A 100 -12.32 7.20 5.08
CA TRP A 100 -12.53 6.95 6.50
C TRP A 100 -11.99 5.60 6.96
N THR A 101 -12.10 4.57 6.13
CA THR A 101 -11.53 3.25 6.44
C THR A 101 -10.03 3.35 6.64
N VAL A 102 -9.32 4.01 5.72
CA VAL A 102 -7.87 4.23 5.81
C VAL A 102 -7.50 5.10 7.02
N SER A 103 -8.31 6.14 7.30
CA SER A 103 -8.09 7.03 8.45
C SER A 103 -8.22 6.28 9.78
N ASN A 104 -9.25 5.45 9.93
CA ASN A 104 -9.49 4.64 11.12
C ASN A 104 -8.40 3.58 11.30
N GLU A 105 -7.93 2.98 10.21
CA GLU A 105 -6.83 2.01 10.25
C GLU A 105 -5.51 2.66 10.68
N LEU A 106 -5.20 3.86 10.21
CA LEU A 106 -4.03 4.63 10.67
C LEU A 106 -4.13 4.98 12.16
N GLU A 107 -5.30 5.42 12.62
CA GLU A 107 -5.55 5.70 14.03
C GLU A 107 -5.37 4.45 14.88
N ARG A 108 -5.96 3.32 14.47
CA ARG A 108 -5.80 2.03 15.14
C ARG A 108 -4.33 1.62 15.28
N ARG A 109 -3.52 1.82 14.23
CA ARG A 109 -2.08 1.53 14.25
C ARG A 109 -1.31 2.47 15.17
N SER A 110 -1.74 3.73 15.29
CA SER A 110 -1.10 4.70 16.20
C SER A 110 -1.42 4.43 17.68
N GLN A 111 -2.52 3.75 17.96
CA GLN A 111 -2.95 3.37 19.31
C GLN A 111 -2.42 1.98 19.74
N ALA A 112 -1.84 1.21 18.82
CA ALA A 112 -1.22 -0.07 19.15
C ALA A 112 0.13 0.19 19.87
N PRO A 113 0.32 -0.30 21.11
CA PRO A 113 1.54 -0.09 21.90
C PRO A 113 2.77 -0.81 21.34
#